data_AF-A0A3M1LJC4-F1
#
_entry.id   AF-A0A3M1LJC4-F1
#
_cell.length_a   1.000
_cell.length_b   1.000
_cell.length_c   1.000
_cell.angle_alpha   90.00
_cell.angle_beta   90.00
_cell.angle_gamma   90.00
#
_symmetry.space_group_name_H-M   'P 1'
#
loop_
_entity.id
_entity.type
_entity.pdbx_description
1 polymer ?
#
loop_
_entity_poly.entity_id
_entity_poly.type
_entity_poly.pdbx_seq_one_letter_code
_entity_poly.pdbx_strand_id
1 'polypeptide(L)'
;MNPFYNRDVISIRDFSREELDLLFNYTDKLDSKELAKGKILGYAFFEPSTRTRLGFEAAMASIGGTSIGIADVRVSSIEKGESIKDTIRVLDSYADVIVIRHPLDGSARFAAEVVEHPLINAGSGMEEHPTQAMLDLYTILKEKKRIDGLNIGIIGDLKYARTVYSLLYALDKYDVNIYLISPKELRIREEYVFDLKNKFEEYDSLECIDALDVIYVTRIQKERFPDEQEYNKVKGSYT
;
A
#
# COMPACT_ATOMS: atom_id res chain seq x y z
N MET A 1 25.48 -7.54 1.87
CA MET A 1 25.15 -6.21 1.31
C MET A 1 23.70 -5.94 1.64
N ASN A 2 23.33 -4.73 2.08
CA ASN A 2 21.92 -4.42 2.40
C ASN A 2 21.15 -4.19 1.08
N PRO A 3 20.20 -5.07 0.70
CA PRO A 3 19.48 -4.96 -0.58
C PRO A 3 18.50 -3.77 -0.62
N PHE A 4 18.27 -3.10 0.52
CA PHE A 4 17.38 -1.95 0.65
C PHE A 4 18.11 -0.60 0.68
N TYR A 5 19.44 -0.60 0.67
CA TYR A 5 20.19 0.66 0.75
C TYR A 5 19.95 1.52 -0.48
N ASN A 6 19.53 2.76 -0.25
CA ASN A 6 19.24 3.77 -1.27
C ASN A 6 18.24 3.31 -2.35
N ARG A 7 17.23 2.52 -1.96
CA ARG A 7 16.27 1.90 -2.86
C ARG A 7 14.86 2.47 -2.65
N ASP A 8 14.19 2.77 -3.75
CA ASP A 8 12.79 3.19 -3.74
C ASP A 8 11.83 2.04 -3.42
N VAL A 9 10.68 2.39 -2.85
CA VAL A 9 9.57 1.50 -2.55
C VAL A 9 8.35 1.96 -3.33
N ILE A 10 8.28 1.62 -4.63
CA ILE A 10 7.21 2.12 -5.52
C ILE A 10 6.10 1.10 -5.73
N SER A 11 6.48 -0.13 -6.07
CA SER A 11 5.58 -1.25 -6.30
C SER A 11 5.96 -2.42 -5.40
N ILE A 12 4.97 -3.20 -4.95
CA ILE A 12 5.26 -4.45 -4.23
C ILE A 12 5.85 -5.50 -5.17
N ARG A 13 5.64 -5.34 -6.48
CA ARG A 13 6.22 -6.18 -7.52
C ARG A 13 7.73 -6.04 -7.59
N ASP A 14 8.26 -4.89 -7.17
CA ASP A 14 9.70 -4.62 -7.16
C ASP A 14 10.45 -5.56 -6.18
N PHE A 15 9.77 -6.15 -5.19
CA PHE A 15 10.39 -6.95 -4.12
C PHE A 15 10.33 -8.45 -4.41
N SER A 16 11.41 -9.18 -4.14
CA SER A 16 11.38 -10.65 -4.14
C SER A 16 10.74 -11.19 -2.85
N ARG A 17 10.42 -12.49 -2.83
CA ARG A 17 9.97 -13.17 -1.60
C ARG A 17 11.04 -13.09 -0.52
N GLU A 18 12.28 -13.41 -0.87
CA GLU A 18 13.43 -13.43 0.05
C GLU A 18 13.68 -12.05 0.66
N GLU A 19 13.48 -10.98 -0.13
CA GLU A 19 13.57 -9.61 0.36
C GLU A 19 12.45 -9.29 1.36
N LEU A 20 11.20 -9.69 1.09
CA LEU A 20 10.10 -9.50 2.03
C LEU A 20 10.30 -10.28 3.34
N ASP A 21 10.71 -11.55 3.24
CA ASP A 21 11.02 -12.39 4.41
C ASP A 21 12.15 -11.79 5.24
N LEU A 22 13.18 -11.24 4.58
CA LEU A 22 14.28 -10.54 5.24
C LEU A 22 13.79 -9.26 5.95
N LEU A 23 12.94 -8.46 5.30
CA LEU A 23 12.35 -7.26 5.87
C LEU A 23 11.56 -7.60 7.14
N PHE A 24 10.71 -8.61 7.10
CA PHE A 24 9.91 -9.05 8.26
C PHE A 24 10.78 -9.52 9.43
N ASN A 25 11.86 -10.24 9.15
CA ASN A 25 12.83 -10.66 10.16
C ASN A 25 13.56 -9.47 10.80
N TYR A 26 13.86 -8.41 10.04
CA TYR A 26 14.40 -7.18 10.60
C TYR A 26 13.39 -6.44 11.48
N THR A 27 12.12 -6.37 11.05
CA THR A 27 11.04 -5.78 11.85
C THR A 27 10.91 -6.44 13.22
N ASP A 28 11.05 -7.78 13.29
CA ASP A 28 11.01 -8.54 14.54
C ASP A 28 12.14 -8.22 15.51
N LYS A 29 13.28 -7.76 14.99
CA LYS A 29 14.51 -7.51 15.75
C LYS A 29 14.76 -6.01 15.99
N LEU A 30 13.82 -5.16 15.60
CA LEU A 30 13.97 -3.71 15.71
C LEU A 30 13.90 -3.29 17.20
N ASP A 31 15.06 -3.04 17.79
CA ASP A 31 15.19 -2.67 19.22
C ASP A 31 15.86 -1.31 19.44
N SER A 32 16.42 -0.70 18.38
CA SER A 32 17.19 0.54 18.50
C SER A 32 16.34 1.79 18.24
N LYS A 33 16.29 2.66 19.25
CA LYS A 33 15.59 3.96 19.24
C LYS A 33 16.36 5.09 18.56
N GLU A 34 17.57 4.84 18.06
CA GLU A 34 18.42 5.91 17.49
C GLU A 34 18.95 5.59 16.07
N LEU A 35 18.35 4.63 15.35
CA LEU A 35 18.80 4.24 14.01
C LEU A 35 18.76 5.39 12.99
N ALA A 36 17.81 6.32 13.15
CA ALA A 36 17.63 7.47 12.25
C ALA A 36 18.00 8.79 12.92
N LYS A 37 18.87 8.77 13.94
CA LYS A 37 19.29 10.00 14.62
C LYS A 37 19.93 10.97 13.64
N GLY A 38 19.38 12.18 13.56
CA GLY A 38 19.81 13.22 12.61
C GLY A 38 19.35 13.00 11.18
N LYS A 39 18.48 12.02 10.93
CA LYS A 39 17.84 11.78 9.63
C LYS A 39 16.44 12.38 9.59
N ILE A 40 16.05 12.85 8.41
CA ILE A 40 14.78 13.54 8.16
C ILE A 40 13.93 12.73 7.18
N LEU A 41 12.71 12.41 7.58
CA LEU A 41 11.66 11.90 6.71
C LEU A 41 10.88 13.09 6.12
N GLY A 42 10.96 13.25 4.80
CA GLY A 42 10.10 14.15 4.05
C GLY A 42 8.77 13.46 3.75
N TYR A 43 7.62 14.07 4.06
CA TYR A 43 6.32 13.53 3.64
C TYR A 43 5.54 14.51 2.75
N ALA A 44 4.91 14.01 1.70
CA ALA A 44 4.07 14.79 0.79
C ALA A 44 2.75 14.06 0.54
N PHE A 45 1.70 14.45 1.25
CA PHE A 45 0.37 13.86 1.15
C PHE A 45 -0.57 14.81 0.41
N PHE A 46 -0.88 14.47 -0.83
CA PHE A 46 -1.74 15.25 -1.72
C PHE A 46 -3.21 14.79 -1.71
N GLU A 47 -3.50 13.71 -1.00
CA GLU A 47 -4.86 13.24 -0.68
C GLU A 47 -4.97 12.90 0.82
N PRO A 48 -6.18 13.02 1.41
CA PRO A 48 -6.37 12.75 2.83
C PRO A 48 -5.91 11.35 3.25
N SER A 49 -5.06 11.28 4.28
CA SER A 49 -4.67 10.03 4.93
C SER A 49 -4.20 10.24 6.36
N THR A 50 -4.95 9.72 7.32
CA THR A 50 -4.59 9.79 8.75
C THR A 50 -3.66 8.65 9.13
N ARG A 51 -4.06 7.39 8.86
CA ARG A 51 -3.34 6.20 9.32
C ARG A 51 -1.96 6.08 8.69
N THR A 52 -1.87 6.24 7.36
CA THR A 52 -0.60 6.07 6.65
C THR A 52 0.39 7.15 7.05
N ARG A 53 -0.04 8.43 7.06
CA ARG A 53 0.81 9.57 7.44
C ARG A 53 1.32 9.43 8.88
N LEU A 54 0.41 9.28 9.84
CA LEU A 54 0.80 9.13 11.25
C LEU A 54 1.64 7.88 11.49
N GLY A 55 1.40 6.80 10.74
CA GLY A 55 2.21 5.59 10.81
C GLY A 55 3.67 5.84 10.43
N PHE A 56 3.92 6.57 9.34
CA PHE A 56 5.28 6.94 8.92
C PHE A 56 5.96 7.91 9.88
N GLU A 57 5.25 8.95 10.34
CA GLU A 57 5.79 9.90 11.33
C GLU A 57 6.14 9.20 12.65
N ALA A 58 5.24 8.34 13.14
CA ALA A 58 5.48 7.55 14.35
C ALA A 58 6.66 6.58 14.18
N ALA A 59 6.76 5.92 13.02
CA ALA A 59 7.88 5.02 12.72
C ALA A 59 9.21 5.78 12.76
N MET A 60 9.31 6.93 12.10
CA MET A 60 10.53 7.76 12.09
C MET A 60 10.89 8.26 13.49
N ALA A 61 9.91 8.77 14.25
CA ALA A 61 10.11 9.23 15.61
C ALA A 61 10.56 8.08 16.55
N SER A 62 10.02 6.88 16.36
CA SER A 62 10.36 5.71 17.19
C SER A 62 11.82 5.27 17.09
N ILE A 63 12.46 5.57 15.95
CA ILE A 63 13.87 5.27 15.67
C ILE A 63 14.77 6.51 15.76
N GLY A 64 14.28 7.60 16.35
CA GLY A 64 15.09 8.78 16.71
C GLY A 64 15.26 9.80 15.59
N GLY A 65 14.51 9.66 14.50
CA GLY A 65 14.48 10.62 13.39
C GLY A 65 13.46 11.73 13.57
N THR A 66 13.47 12.67 12.63
CA THR A 66 12.48 13.76 12.54
C THR A 66 11.73 13.68 11.22
N SER A 67 10.56 14.32 11.16
CA SER A 67 9.73 14.35 9.95
C SER A 67 9.28 15.77 9.64
N ILE A 68 9.28 16.11 8.35
CA ILE A 68 8.82 17.41 7.84
C ILE A 68 8.03 17.18 6.54
N GLY A 69 7.10 18.08 6.23
CA GLY A 69 6.49 18.07 4.91
C GLY A 69 5.07 18.60 4.85
N ILE A 70 4.36 18.18 3.80
CA ILE A 70 3.06 18.71 3.39
C ILE A 70 2.00 17.67 3.69
N ALA A 71 1.02 18.06 4.53
CA ALA A 71 -0.12 17.22 4.89
C ALA A 71 -1.44 17.68 4.25
N ASP A 72 -1.49 18.91 3.72
CA ASP A 72 -2.66 19.47 3.04
C ASP A 72 -2.24 20.34 1.86
N VAL A 73 -2.68 19.94 0.66
CA VAL A 73 -2.41 20.68 -0.58
C VAL A 73 -2.99 22.09 -0.48
N ARG A 74 -4.12 22.26 0.20
CA ARG A 74 -4.85 23.54 0.32
C ARG A 74 -4.11 24.60 1.13
N VAL A 75 -3.05 24.22 1.85
CA VAL A 75 -2.27 25.14 2.69
C VAL A 75 -0.85 25.32 2.11
N SER A 76 -0.55 24.63 1.02
CA SER A 76 0.79 24.58 0.43
C SER A 76 0.94 25.50 -0.78
N SER A 77 2.19 25.80 -1.16
CA SER A 77 2.54 26.57 -2.36
C SER A 77 2.00 25.97 -3.67
N ILE A 78 1.54 24.71 -3.65
CA ILE A 78 0.85 24.07 -4.78
C ILE A 78 -0.43 24.84 -5.15
N GLU A 79 -1.16 25.43 -4.20
CA GLU A 79 -2.31 26.31 -4.52
C GLU A 79 -1.90 27.54 -5.35
N LYS A 80 -0.64 27.96 -5.25
CA LYS A 80 -0.09 29.07 -6.03
C LYS A 80 0.44 28.63 -7.40
N GLY A 81 0.18 27.38 -7.81
CA GLY A 81 0.54 26.85 -9.12
C GLY A 81 1.93 26.21 -9.21
N GLU A 82 2.58 25.91 -8.08
CA GLU A 82 3.86 25.18 -8.08
C GLU A 82 3.65 23.74 -8.58
N SER A 83 4.56 23.27 -9.44
CA SER A 83 4.46 21.92 -9.96
C SER A 83 4.79 20.88 -8.89
N ILE A 84 4.20 19.68 -9.00
CA ILE A 84 4.53 18.53 -8.13
C ILE A 84 6.03 18.24 -8.18
N LYS A 85 6.64 18.36 -9.36
CA LYS A 85 8.07 18.17 -9.59
C LYS A 85 8.92 19.13 -8.74
N ASP A 86 8.59 20.42 -8.76
CA ASP A 86 9.34 21.43 -8.01
C ASP A 86 9.14 21.26 -6.51
N THR A 87 7.89 21.00 -6.09
CA THR A 87 7.55 20.73 -4.68
C THR A 87 8.37 19.57 -4.12
N ILE A 88 8.42 18.45 -4.86
CA ILE A 88 9.11 17.25 -4.42
C ILE A 88 10.63 17.48 -4.40
N ARG A 89 11.20 18.21 -5.37
CA ARG A 89 12.63 18.56 -5.37
C ARG A 89 13.03 19.42 -4.18
N VAL A 90 12.19 20.37 -3.80
CA VAL A 90 12.42 21.18 -2.61
C VAL A 90 12.42 20.29 -1.37
N LEU A 91 11.44 19.40 -1.24
CA LEU A 91 11.38 18.45 -0.12
C LEU A 91 12.60 17.52 -0.07
N ASP A 92 13.03 17.01 -1.23
CA ASP A 92 14.21 16.15 -1.40
C ASP A 92 15.49 16.83 -0.94
N SER A 93 15.62 18.15 -1.14
CA SER A 93 16.78 18.91 -0.65
C SER A 93 16.89 18.99 0.88
N TYR A 94 15.82 18.69 1.61
CA TYR A 94 15.75 18.77 3.07
C TYR A 94 15.63 17.42 3.77
N ALA A 95 15.36 16.34 3.03
CA ALA A 95 15.02 15.03 3.58
C ALA A 95 16.02 13.96 3.14
N ASP A 96 16.24 12.94 3.99
CA ASP A 96 17.06 11.78 3.67
C ASP A 96 16.25 10.63 3.02
N VAL A 97 14.92 10.69 3.14
CA VAL A 97 13.96 9.75 2.56
C VAL A 97 12.62 10.46 2.40
N ILE A 98 11.90 10.17 1.31
CA ILE A 98 10.63 10.81 0.99
C ILE A 98 9.51 9.78 1.01
N VAL A 99 8.36 10.14 1.59
CA VAL A 99 7.11 9.41 1.46
C VAL A 99 6.13 10.27 0.69
N ILE A 100 5.56 9.74 -0.39
CA ILE A 100 4.55 10.43 -1.17
C ILE A 100 3.24 9.67 -1.21
N ARG A 101 2.13 10.41 -1.15
CA ARG A 101 0.80 9.90 -1.46
C ARG A 101 0.08 10.88 -2.37
N HIS A 102 -0.39 10.42 -3.52
CA HIS A 102 -0.97 11.30 -4.53
C HIS A 102 -2.17 10.65 -5.23
N PRO A 103 -3.23 11.39 -5.60
CA PRO A 103 -4.43 10.83 -6.22
C PRO A 103 -4.25 10.37 -7.67
N LEU A 104 -3.11 10.65 -8.31
CA LEU A 104 -2.85 10.28 -9.70
C LEU A 104 -2.02 8.99 -9.77
N ASP A 105 -2.38 8.13 -10.70
CA ASP A 105 -1.58 6.96 -11.09
C ASP A 105 -0.21 7.39 -11.63
N GLY A 106 0.82 6.56 -11.45
CA GLY A 106 2.21 6.82 -11.87
C GLY A 106 2.94 7.92 -11.10
N SER A 107 2.25 8.65 -10.21
CA SER A 107 2.82 9.80 -9.48
C SER A 107 4.04 9.45 -8.63
N ALA A 108 4.04 8.32 -7.92
CA ALA A 108 5.20 7.91 -7.12
C ALA A 108 6.38 7.51 -8.01
N ARG A 109 6.13 6.86 -9.16
CA ARG A 109 7.18 6.49 -10.12
C ARG A 109 7.81 7.75 -10.73
N PHE A 110 6.99 8.70 -11.18
CA PHE A 110 7.46 9.98 -11.67
C PHE A 110 8.28 10.73 -10.61
N ALA A 111 7.80 10.74 -9.36
CA ALA A 111 8.52 11.38 -8.26
C ALA A 111 9.89 10.73 -8.02
N ALA A 112 9.98 9.39 -8.04
CA ALA A 112 11.23 8.65 -7.89
C ALA A 112 12.26 8.98 -8.99
N GLU A 113 11.81 9.26 -10.22
CA GLU A 113 12.69 9.68 -11.32
C GLU A 113 13.23 11.12 -11.16
N VAL A 114 12.62 11.91 -10.28
CA VAL A 114 12.90 13.34 -10.12
C VAL A 114 13.82 13.64 -8.93
N VAL A 115 13.83 12.76 -7.92
CA VAL A 115 14.55 12.93 -6.65
C VAL A 115 15.87 12.16 -6.62
N GLU A 116 16.77 12.56 -5.72
CA GLU A 116 18.04 11.89 -5.50
C GLU A 116 17.99 10.93 -4.30
N HIS A 117 17.13 11.20 -3.30
CA HIS A 117 16.96 10.34 -2.13
C HIS A 117 15.83 9.31 -2.30
N PRO A 118 15.85 8.20 -1.53
CA PRO A 118 14.87 7.13 -1.67
C PRO A 118 13.44 7.61 -1.46
N LEU A 119 12.55 7.13 -2.32
CA LEU A 119 11.14 7.47 -2.31
C LEU A 119 10.25 6.26 -2.00
N ILE A 120 9.30 6.46 -1.09
CA ILE A 120 8.34 5.47 -0.64
C ILE A 120 6.93 5.87 -1.09
N ASN A 121 6.28 4.98 -1.82
CA ASN A 121 4.89 5.11 -2.24
C ASN A 121 3.93 4.75 -1.10
N ALA A 122 3.27 5.75 -0.54
CA ALA A 122 2.20 5.63 0.46
C ALA A 122 0.78 5.61 -0.15
N GLY A 123 0.70 5.45 -1.46
CA GLY A 123 -0.51 5.35 -2.27
C GLY A 123 -0.49 6.29 -3.46
N SER A 124 -0.49 5.74 -4.68
CA SER A 124 -0.65 6.48 -5.94
C SER A 124 -1.94 6.05 -6.61
N GLY A 125 -2.89 6.98 -6.72
CA GLY A 125 -4.18 6.79 -7.38
C GLY A 125 -4.89 5.47 -7.06
N MET A 126 -5.15 4.68 -8.10
CA MET A 126 -5.73 3.34 -8.06
C MET A 126 -4.69 2.22 -8.20
N GLU A 127 -3.44 2.53 -8.57
CA GLU A 127 -2.42 1.52 -8.86
C GLU A 127 -2.00 0.70 -7.64
N GLU A 128 -1.22 1.28 -6.72
CA GLU A 128 -0.56 0.50 -5.69
C GLU A 128 -0.40 1.21 -4.35
N HIS A 129 -0.32 0.40 -3.29
CA HIS A 129 0.05 0.79 -1.93
C HIS A 129 1.00 -0.28 -1.34
N PRO A 130 2.29 -0.28 -1.73
CA PRO A 130 3.22 -1.38 -1.41
C PRO A 130 3.40 -1.60 0.10
N THR A 131 3.50 -0.52 0.87
CA THR A 131 3.69 -0.60 2.32
C THR A 131 2.48 -1.16 3.07
N GLN A 132 1.26 -0.98 2.54
CA GLN A 132 0.07 -1.64 3.08
C GLN A 132 0.12 -3.14 2.82
N ALA A 133 0.48 -3.56 1.61
CA ALA A 133 0.62 -4.99 1.29
C ALA A 133 1.73 -5.67 2.13
N MET A 134 2.85 -4.98 2.36
CA MET A 134 3.91 -5.45 3.27
C MET A 134 3.39 -5.63 4.70
N LEU A 135 2.64 -4.65 5.22
CA LEU A 135 2.03 -4.73 6.55
C LEU A 135 1.01 -5.87 6.64
N ASP A 136 0.21 -6.07 5.60
CA ASP A 136 -0.81 -7.11 5.54
C ASP A 136 -0.16 -8.50 5.55
N LEU A 137 0.86 -8.74 4.73
CA LEU A 137 1.65 -9.97 4.74
C LEU A 137 2.33 -10.22 6.09
N TYR A 138 2.94 -9.19 6.67
CA TYR A 138 3.58 -9.29 7.98
C TYR A 138 2.58 -9.66 9.08
N THR A 139 1.37 -9.11 9.01
CA THR A 139 0.29 -9.44 9.94
C THR A 139 -0.14 -10.90 9.79
N ILE A 140 -0.34 -11.38 8.55
CA ILE A 140 -0.64 -12.79 8.28
C ILE A 140 0.45 -13.70 8.85
N LEU A 141 1.72 -13.37 8.59
CA LEU A 141 2.86 -14.13 9.10
C LEU A 141 2.87 -14.15 10.65
N LYS A 142 2.59 -13.03 11.31
CA LYS A 142 2.56 -12.94 12.77
C LYS A 142 1.44 -13.76 13.39
N GLU A 143 0.25 -13.71 12.82
CA GLU A 143 -0.94 -14.38 13.35
C GLU A 143 -0.93 -15.88 13.02
N LYS A 144 -0.52 -16.26 11.81
CA LYS A 144 -0.58 -17.65 11.32
C LYS A 144 0.75 -18.40 11.43
N LYS A 145 1.85 -17.70 11.75
CA LYS A 145 3.23 -18.22 11.83
C LYS A 145 3.79 -18.76 10.52
N ARG A 146 3.04 -18.63 9.42
CA ARG A 146 3.38 -19.00 8.06
C ARG A 146 2.50 -18.19 7.10
N ILE A 147 2.88 -18.14 5.83
CA ILE A 147 2.04 -17.60 4.75
C ILE A 147 1.65 -18.72 3.79
N ASP A 148 2.58 -19.62 3.43
CA ASP A 148 2.27 -20.70 2.51
C ASP A 148 1.24 -21.70 3.07
N GLY A 149 0.45 -22.27 2.15
CA GLY A 149 -0.62 -23.22 2.41
C GLY A 149 -1.87 -22.63 3.05
N LEU A 150 -1.99 -21.30 3.14
CA LEU A 150 -3.17 -20.65 3.70
C LEU A 150 -4.26 -20.41 2.65
N ASN A 151 -5.51 -20.52 3.11
CA ASN A 151 -6.69 -20.10 2.37
C ASN A 151 -7.05 -18.65 2.74
N ILE A 152 -6.91 -17.72 1.81
CA ILE A 152 -7.08 -16.28 2.05
C ILE A 152 -8.29 -15.79 1.26
N GLY A 153 -9.31 -15.33 1.97
CA GLY A 153 -10.47 -14.69 1.37
C GLY A 153 -10.37 -13.17 1.39
N ILE A 154 -10.57 -12.55 0.23
CA ILE A 154 -10.66 -11.09 0.08
C ILE A 154 -12.10 -10.74 -0.26
N ILE A 155 -12.75 -9.99 0.63
CA ILE A 155 -14.18 -9.67 0.58
C ILE A 155 -14.36 -8.17 0.36
N GLY A 156 -15.18 -7.77 -0.61
CA GLY A 156 -15.61 -6.37 -0.72
C GLY A 156 -15.47 -5.77 -2.12
N ASP A 157 -15.13 -4.49 -2.16
CA ASP A 157 -14.78 -3.79 -3.39
C ASP A 157 -13.41 -4.27 -3.89
N LEU A 158 -13.40 -5.22 -4.84
CA LEU A 158 -12.18 -5.75 -5.45
C LEU A 158 -11.81 -4.94 -6.69
N LYS A 159 -12.78 -4.31 -7.34
CA LYS A 159 -12.61 -3.51 -8.55
C LYS A 159 -11.81 -2.23 -8.31
N TYR A 160 -12.16 -1.45 -7.28
CA TYR A 160 -11.59 -0.11 -7.05
C TYR A 160 -10.57 -0.05 -5.91
N ALA A 161 -10.43 -1.10 -5.10
CA ALA A 161 -9.50 -1.09 -3.97
C ALA A 161 -8.06 -1.39 -4.37
N ARG A 162 -7.23 -0.35 -4.48
CA ARG A 162 -5.77 -0.48 -4.74
C ARG A 162 -5.04 -1.43 -3.78
N THR A 163 -5.49 -1.50 -2.54
CA THR A 163 -4.89 -2.38 -1.52
C THR A 163 -5.08 -3.86 -1.87
N VAL A 164 -6.17 -4.22 -2.57
CA VAL A 164 -6.41 -5.58 -3.06
C VAL A 164 -5.38 -5.95 -4.11
N TYR A 165 -5.17 -5.12 -5.12
CA TYR A 165 -4.18 -5.40 -6.17
C TYR A 165 -2.77 -5.54 -5.59
N SER A 166 -2.35 -4.62 -4.72
CA SER A 166 -1.05 -4.74 -4.05
C SER A 166 -0.96 -6.00 -3.18
N LEU A 167 -2.03 -6.37 -2.46
CA LEU A 167 -2.03 -7.61 -1.68
C LEU A 167 -1.93 -8.86 -2.58
N LEU A 168 -2.66 -8.90 -3.70
CA LEU A 168 -2.59 -10.00 -4.66
C LEU A 168 -1.20 -10.16 -5.27
N TYR A 169 -0.56 -9.06 -5.67
CA TYR A 169 0.83 -9.07 -6.16
C TYR A 169 1.82 -9.55 -5.11
N ALA A 170 1.56 -9.25 -3.83
CA ALA A 170 2.40 -9.70 -2.73
C ALA A 170 2.19 -11.19 -2.44
N LEU A 171 0.93 -11.65 -2.43
CA LEU A 171 0.54 -13.04 -2.22
C LEU A 171 0.98 -13.97 -3.36
N ASP A 172 1.11 -13.47 -4.60
CA ASP A 172 1.64 -14.23 -5.74
C ASP A 172 3.08 -14.72 -5.55
N LYS A 173 3.78 -14.20 -4.54
CA LYS A 173 5.14 -14.62 -4.14
C LYS A 173 5.12 -15.83 -3.19
N TYR A 174 3.95 -16.22 -2.70
CA TYR A 174 3.74 -17.31 -1.74
C TYR A 174 2.76 -18.34 -2.31
N ASP A 175 2.87 -19.58 -1.85
CA ASP A 175 1.97 -20.66 -2.26
C ASP A 175 0.70 -20.60 -1.42
N VAL A 176 -0.34 -19.90 -1.91
CA VAL A 176 -1.59 -19.65 -1.18
C VAL A 176 -2.81 -19.89 -2.07
N ASN A 177 -3.92 -20.29 -1.47
CA ASN A 177 -5.21 -20.37 -2.15
C ASN A 177 -5.97 -19.07 -1.91
N ILE A 178 -6.38 -18.41 -2.99
CA ILE A 178 -7.00 -17.08 -2.92
C ILE A 178 -8.48 -17.17 -3.34
N TYR A 179 -9.33 -16.69 -2.45
CA TYR A 179 -10.78 -16.64 -2.61
C TYR A 179 -11.21 -15.18 -2.77
N LEU A 180 -11.77 -14.83 -3.92
CA LEU A 180 -12.23 -13.48 -4.23
C LEU A 180 -13.75 -13.42 -4.08
N ILE A 181 -14.24 -12.66 -3.10
CA ILE A 181 -15.65 -12.68 -2.71
C ILE A 181 -16.26 -11.30 -2.94
N SER A 182 -17.09 -11.17 -3.98
CA SER A 182 -17.73 -9.89 -4.33
C SER A 182 -18.95 -10.04 -5.24
N PRO A 183 -19.94 -9.13 -5.19
CA PRO A 183 -20.94 -8.98 -6.25
C PRO A 183 -20.28 -8.78 -7.61
N LYS A 184 -21.01 -9.15 -8.66
CA LYS A 184 -20.54 -9.10 -10.05
C LYS A 184 -20.01 -7.73 -10.46
N GLU A 185 -20.61 -6.67 -9.94
CA GLU A 185 -20.24 -5.27 -10.22
C GLU A 185 -18.89 -4.87 -9.63
N LEU A 186 -18.43 -5.57 -8.59
CA LEU A 186 -17.21 -5.28 -7.82
C LEU A 186 -16.10 -6.31 -8.00
N ARG A 187 -16.24 -7.23 -8.96
CA ARG A 187 -15.22 -8.23 -9.29
C ARG A 187 -13.90 -7.59 -9.68
N ILE A 188 -12.83 -8.35 -9.45
CA ILE A 188 -11.47 -7.96 -9.80
C ILE A 188 -11.38 -7.70 -11.31
N ARG A 189 -10.54 -6.74 -11.70
CA ARG A 189 -10.29 -6.43 -13.11
C ARG A 189 -9.19 -7.34 -13.64
N GLU A 190 -9.54 -8.26 -14.53
CA GLU A 190 -8.62 -9.29 -15.07
C GLU A 190 -7.35 -8.69 -15.67
N GLU A 191 -7.43 -7.52 -16.30
CA GLU A 191 -6.31 -6.86 -16.95
C GLU A 191 -5.17 -6.44 -15.98
N TYR A 192 -5.42 -6.45 -14.67
CA TYR A 192 -4.39 -6.18 -13.65
C TYR A 192 -3.83 -7.45 -13.01
N VAL A 193 -4.47 -8.61 -13.19
CA VAL A 193 -4.11 -9.84 -12.47
C VAL A 193 -3.82 -11.03 -13.40
N PHE A 194 -3.89 -10.83 -14.72
CA PHE A 194 -3.72 -11.89 -15.72
C PHE A 194 -2.35 -12.56 -15.70
N ASP A 195 -1.32 -11.87 -15.21
CA ASP A 195 0.07 -12.34 -15.17
C ASP A 195 0.47 -12.98 -13.83
N LEU A 196 -0.48 -13.07 -12.87
CA LEU A 196 -0.26 -13.74 -11.60
C LEU A 196 -0.26 -15.25 -11.75
N LYS A 197 0.65 -15.90 -11.02
CA LYS A 197 0.84 -17.36 -11.00
C LYS A 197 -0.28 -18.03 -10.23
N ASN A 198 -0.63 -17.48 -9.07
CA ASN A 198 -1.71 -17.98 -8.24
C ASN A 198 -3.05 -17.82 -8.99
N LYS A 199 -3.87 -18.88 -8.93
CA LYS A 199 -5.24 -18.85 -9.47
C LYS A 199 -6.21 -18.44 -8.37
N PHE A 200 -7.29 -17.80 -8.79
CA PHE A 200 -8.32 -17.31 -7.90
C PHE A 200 -9.58 -18.15 -8.03
N GLU A 201 -10.22 -18.44 -6.91
CA GLU A 201 -11.60 -18.91 -6.87
C GLU A 201 -12.52 -17.71 -6.61
N GLU A 202 -13.51 -17.50 -7.47
CA GLU A 202 -14.47 -16.39 -7.34
C GLU A 202 -15.78 -16.84 -6.73
N TYR A 203 -16.28 -16.08 -5.77
CA TYR A 203 -17.54 -16.31 -5.08
C TYR A 203 -18.40 -15.05 -5.07
N ASP A 204 -19.70 -15.21 -5.29
CA ASP A 204 -20.67 -14.11 -5.18
C ASP A 204 -21.23 -13.99 -3.74
N SER A 205 -20.88 -14.92 -2.84
CA SER A 205 -21.38 -15.00 -1.46
C SER A 205 -20.35 -15.57 -0.46
N LEU A 206 -20.67 -15.56 0.83
CA LEU A 206 -19.78 -16.02 1.93
C LEU A 206 -19.77 -17.55 2.14
N GLU A 207 -20.21 -18.34 1.16
CA GLU A 207 -20.31 -19.80 1.29
C GLU A 207 -18.97 -20.52 1.55
N CYS A 208 -17.86 -19.93 1.11
CA CYS A 208 -16.52 -20.46 1.33
C CYS A 208 -15.90 -20.07 2.69
N ILE A 209 -16.61 -19.33 3.54
CA ILE A 209 -16.02 -18.70 4.74
C ILE A 209 -15.39 -19.71 5.71
N ASP A 210 -15.99 -20.89 5.86
CA ASP A 210 -15.51 -21.95 6.76
C ASP A 210 -14.18 -22.57 6.31
N ALA A 211 -13.81 -22.40 5.03
CA ALA A 211 -12.55 -22.88 4.49
C ALA A 211 -11.40 -21.88 4.69
N LEU A 212 -11.67 -20.65 5.10
CA LEU A 212 -10.69 -19.56 5.10
C LEU A 212 -9.87 -19.51 6.39
N ASP A 213 -8.55 -19.38 6.25
CA ASP A 213 -7.64 -19.07 7.34
C ASP A 213 -7.62 -17.57 7.64
N VAL A 214 -7.68 -16.74 6.61
CA VAL A 214 -7.58 -15.27 6.69
C VAL A 214 -8.73 -14.64 5.94
N ILE A 215 -9.38 -13.66 6.56
CA ILE A 215 -10.46 -12.87 5.94
C ILE A 215 -10.01 -11.41 5.87
N TYR A 216 -9.78 -10.92 4.66
CA TYR A 216 -9.42 -9.54 4.37
C TYR A 216 -10.63 -8.78 3.84
N VAL A 217 -11.15 -7.85 4.64
CA VAL A 217 -12.35 -7.09 4.28
C VAL A 217 -11.97 -5.71 3.74
N THR A 218 -12.53 -5.35 2.58
CA THR A 218 -12.35 -4.03 1.98
C THR A 218 -13.58 -3.16 2.18
N ARG A 219 -13.35 -1.85 2.32
CA ARG A 219 -14.44 -0.87 2.38
C ARG A 219 -14.92 -0.57 0.96
N ILE A 220 -16.23 -0.54 0.75
CA ILE A 220 -16.85 0.02 -0.46
C ILE A 220 -16.51 1.50 -0.57
N GLN A 221 -15.77 1.88 -1.62
CA GLN A 221 -15.27 3.23 -1.78
C GLN A 221 -16.27 4.11 -2.55
N LYS A 222 -17.29 4.62 -1.85
CA LYS A 222 -18.33 5.49 -2.44
C LYS A 222 -17.73 6.57 -3.36
N GLU A 223 -16.61 7.14 -2.96
CA GLU A 223 -15.91 8.21 -3.69
C GLU A 223 -15.27 7.79 -5.03
N ARG A 224 -15.20 6.48 -5.33
CA ARG A 224 -14.61 5.94 -6.57
C ARG A 224 -15.65 5.46 -7.58
N PHE A 225 -16.94 5.48 -7.23
CA PHE A 225 -18.00 5.10 -8.16
C PHE A 225 -18.27 6.24 -9.14
N PRO A 226 -18.52 5.92 -10.43
CA PRO A 226 -18.85 6.92 -11.44
C PRO A 226 -20.21 7.59 -11.17
N ASP A 227 -21.15 6.87 -10.54
CA ASP A 227 -22.44 7.41 -10.13
C ASP A 227 -22.95 6.81 -8.80
N GLU A 228 -23.88 7.51 -8.16
CA GLU A 228 -24.45 7.11 -6.86
C GLU A 228 -25.40 5.90 -6.96
N GLN A 229 -25.95 5.61 -8.14
CA GLN A 229 -26.84 4.47 -8.34
C GLN A 229 -26.07 3.15 -8.31
N GLU A 230 -24.89 3.09 -8.92
CA GLU A 230 -23.99 1.92 -8.83
C GLU A 230 -23.57 1.64 -7.39
N TYR A 231 -23.23 2.69 -6.63
CA TYR A 231 -22.92 2.55 -5.20
C TYR A 231 -24.11 1.97 -4.42
N ASN A 232 -25.33 2.46 -4.67
CA ASN A 232 -26.52 2.00 -3.95
C ASN A 232 -26.88 0.53 -4.24
N LYS A 233 -26.52 -0.02 -5.40
CA LYS A 233 -26.73 -1.44 -5.72
C LYS A 233 -25.89 -2.38 -4.88
N VAL A 234 -24.69 -1.95 -4.47
CA VAL A 234 -23.71 -2.78 -3.77
C VAL A 234 -23.58 -2.43 -2.29
N LYS A 235 -24.19 -1.32 -1.86
CA LYS A 235 -24.18 -0.88 -0.46
C LYS A 235 -24.91 -1.91 0.41
N GLY A 236 -24.17 -2.56 1.31
CA GLY A 236 -24.72 -3.54 2.25
C GLY A 236 -24.79 -4.97 1.72
N SER A 237 -24.17 -5.26 0.57
CA SER A 237 -24.10 -6.63 0.00
C SER A 237 -23.32 -7.64 0.85
N TYR A 238 -22.65 -7.18 1.91
CA TYR A 238 -21.91 -8.01 2.85
C TYR A 238 -22.49 -7.75 4.25
N THR A 239 -23.48 -8.53 4.65
CA THR A 239 -24.06 -8.55 6.01
C THR A 239 -24.06 -9.96 6.56
#